data_AF-A0A939AK64-F1
#
_entry.id   AF-A0A939AK64-F1
#
_cell.length_a   1.000
_cell.length_b   1.000
_cell.length_c   1.000
_cell.angle_alpha   90.00
_cell.angle_beta   90.00
_cell.angle_gamma   90.00
#
_symmetry.space_group_name_H-M   'P 1'
#
loop_
_entity.id
_entity.type
_entity.pdbx_description
1 polymer ?
#
loop_
_entity_poly.entity_id
_entity_poly.type
_entity_poly.pdbx_seq_one_letter_code
_entity_poly.pdbx_strand_id
1 'polypeptide(L)'
;MVQALGSYPGYHFYDLKSWAHPSMFATAIAGLTWTGRQTGDPRHLAQARRYADVMLAHHAPARMSFVSKTGWAVLQHQTHQPDAKVLSFAQGVCRRFLELQQSDGSIDVSSFPGLAGGVPATTTLATTYDWTLSALALANGGA
;
A
#
# COMPACT_ATOMS: atom_id res chain seq x y z
N MET A 1 20.83 14.46 22.62
CA MET A 1 19.54 14.49 23.33
C MET A 1 18.46 14.24 22.29
N VAL A 2 18.07 12.97 22.09
CA VAL A 2 17.01 12.62 21.14
C VAL A 2 15.70 13.01 21.79
N GLN A 3 15.05 14.04 21.24
CA GLN A 3 13.72 14.45 21.65
C GLN A 3 12.82 13.21 21.54
N ALA A 4 12.28 12.77 22.68
CA ALA A 4 11.37 11.64 22.73
C ALA A 4 10.24 11.94 21.75
N LEU A 5 10.22 11.23 20.61
CA LEU A 5 9.07 11.22 19.72
C LEU A 5 7.91 10.81 20.61
N GLY A 6 7.02 11.77 20.88
CA GLY A 6 5.89 11.59 21.77
C GLY A 6 5.21 10.28 21.43
N SER A 7 4.95 9.48 22.45
CA SER A 7 4.19 8.24 22.34
C SER A 7 2.78 8.58 21.83
N TYR A 8 2.62 8.69 20.51
CA TYR A 8 1.32 8.66 19.89
C TYR A 8 0.74 7.26 20.18
N PRO A 9 -0.34 7.16 20.96
CA PRO A 9 -0.94 5.87 21.26
C PRO A 9 -1.37 5.23 19.93
N GLY A 10 -0.72 4.13 19.55
CA GLY A 10 -0.99 3.39 18.30
C GLY A 10 0.19 3.23 17.34
N TYR A 11 1.33 3.89 17.54
CA TYR A 11 2.53 3.71 16.69
C TYR A 11 3.54 2.73 17.33
N HIS A 12 3.20 1.45 17.37
CA HIS A 12 4.18 0.40 17.70
C HIS A 12 4.81 -0.11 16.42
N PHE A 13 6.09 0.18 16.20
CA PHE A 13 6.86 -0.13 14.98
C PHE A 13 6.84 -1.62 14.57
N TYR A 14 6.46 -2.52 15.47
CA TYR A 14 6.37 -3.97 15.24
C TYR A 14 4.94 -4.54 15.38
N ASP A 15 3.92 -3.71 15.65
CA ASP A 15 2.54 -4.18 15.74
C ASP A 15 1.87 -4.18 14.35
N LEU A 16 1.71 -5.38 13.80
CA LEU A 16 1.03 -5.64 12.52
C LEU A 16 -0.46 -5.26 12.51
N LYS A 17 -1.02 -4.87 13.66
CA LYS A 17 -2.42 -4.44 13.79
C LYS A 17 -2.59 -2.91 13.73
N SER A 18 -1.50 -2.14 13.67
CA SER A 18 -1.53 -0.67 13.68
C SER A 18 -1.71 -0.04 12.28
N TRP A 19 -2.02 1.26 12.25
CA TRP A 19 -2.49 1.99 11.07
C TRP A 19 -1.35 2.42 10.13
N ALA A 20 -0.13 2.52 10.65
CA ALA A 20 1.02 3.11 9.95
C ALA A 20 1.84 2.11 9.10
N HIS A 21 1.51 0.82 9.14
CA HIS A 21 2.41 -0.24 8.66
C HIS A 21 2.29 -0.61 7.17
N PRO A 22 1.10 -0.60 6.52
CA PRO A 22 1.01 -0.95 5.11
C PRO A 22 1.92 -0.10 4.20
N SER A 23 2.14 1.16 4.56
CA SER A 23 2.99 2.10 3.82
C SER A 23 4.49 1.81 3.98
N MET A 24 4.93 1.32 5.14
CA MET A 24 6.33 0.91 5.37
C MET A 24 6.68 -0.37 4.61
N PHE A 25 5.79 -1.36 4.64
CA PHE A 25 5.93 -2.57 3.82
C PHE A 25 5.90 -2.23 2.33
N ALA A 26 4.98 -1.36 1.88
CA ALA A 26 4.95 -0.88 0.50
C ALA A 26 6.27 -0.20 0.09
N THR A 27 6.83 0.62 0.97
CA THR A 27 8.11 1.28 0.73
C THR A 27 9.26 0.29 0.63
N ALA A 28 9.30 -0.73 1.51
CA ALA A 28 10.29 -1.79 1.45
C ALA A 28 10.17 -2.63 0.16
N ILE A 29 8.95 -3.04 -0.20
CA ILE A 29 8.67 -3.81 -1.43
C ILE A 29 9.13 -3.03 -2.66
N ALA A 30 8.74 -1.76 -2.77
CA ALA A 30 9.11 -0.90 -3.91
C ALA A 30 10.63 -0.67 -3.97
N GLY A 31 11.25 -0.33 -2.84
CA GLY A 31 12.70 -0.09 -2.76
C GLY A 31 13.51 -1.33 -3.14
N LEU A 32 13.18 -2.49 -2.57
CA LEU A 32 13.84 -3.76 -2.89
C LEU A 32 13.61 -4.18 -4.35
N THR A 33 12.41 -3.98 -4.88
CA THR A 33 12.13 -4.24 -6.29
C THR A 33 12.99 -3.36 -7.19
N TRP A 34 13.07 -2.06 -6.90
CA TRP A 34 13.92 -1.14 -7.64
C TRP A 34 15.40 -1.51 -7.55
N THR A 35 15.92 -1.81 -6.35
CA THR A 35 17.31 -2.26 -6.20
C THR A 35 17.59 -3.55 -6.95
N GLY A 36 16.67 -4.52 -6.92
CA GLY A 36 16.79 -5.76 -7.69
C GLY A 36 16.89 -5.51 -9.19
N ARG A 37 16.10 -4.56 -9.72
CA ARG A 37 16.18 -4.14 -11.12
C ARG A 37 17.53 -3.51 -11.47
N GLN A 38 18.04 -2.64 -10.61
CA GLN A 38 19.29 -1.91 -10.88
C GLN A 38 20.52 -2.81 -10.78
N THR A 39 20.50 -3.78 -9.86
CA THR A 39 21.66 -4.61 -9.54
C THR A 39 21.65 -5.96 -10.26
N GLY A 40 20.48 -6.44 -10.69
CA GLY A 40 20.31 -7.80 -11.20
C GLY A 40 20.42 -8.88 -10.11
N ASP A 41 20.59 -8.52 -8.83
CA ASP A 41 20.72 -9.48 -7.75
C ASP A 41 19.35 -10.05 -7.34
N PRO A 42 19.11 -11.36 -7.56
CA PRO A 42 17.81 -11.98 -7.30
C PRO A 42 17.40 -11.96 -5.83
N ARG A 43 18.35 -11.77 -4.90
CA ARG A 43 18.06 -11.72 -3.45
C ARG A 43 17.14 -10.55 -3.09
N HIS A 44 17.25 -9.43 -3.81
CA HIS A 44 16.41 -8.26 -3.57
C HIS A 44 14.95 -8.51 -3.96
N LEU A 45 14.71 -9.13 -5.13
CA LEU A 45 13.36 -9.50 -5.56
C LEU A 45 12.75 -10.57 -4.65
N ALA A 46 13.55 -11.57 -4.24
CA ALA A 46 13.11 -12.58 -3.30
C ALA A 46 12.73 -11.98 -1.93
N GLN A 47 13.50 -10.99 -1.45
CA GLN A 47 13.18 -10.30 -0.20
C GLN A 47 11.93 -9.41 -0.34
N ALA A 48 11.77 -8.68 -1.46
CA ALA A 48 10.57 -7.91 -1.76
C ALA A 48 9.32 -8.81 -1.70
N ARG A 49 9.44 -10.03 -2.24
CA ARG A 49 8.35 -11.00 -2.21
C ARG A 49 7.96 -11.41 -0.79
N ARG A 50 8.94 -11.72 0.07
CA ARG A 50 8.66 -12.09 1.47
C ARG A 50 7.92 -10.99 2.22
N TYR A 51 8.25 -9.72 1.97
CA TYR A 51 7.50 -8.59 2.53
C TYR A 51 6.06 -8.54 2.00
N ALA A 52 5.84 -8.82 0.71
CA ALA A 52 4.49 -8.94 0.16
C ALA A 52 3.71 -10.10 0.79
N ASP A 53 4.32 -11.25 1.02
CA ASP A 53 3.66 -12.41 1.65
C ASP A 53 3.22 -12.09 3.10
N VAL A 54 4.04 -11.37 3.87
CA VAL A 54 3.65 -10.88 5.21
C VAL A 54 2.44 -9.96 5.10
N MET A 55 2.42 -9.03 4.14
CA MET A 55 1.26 -8.16 3.93
C MET A 55 -0.01 -8.95 3.58
N LEU A 56 0.10 -9.91 2.66
CA LEU A 56 -1.03 -10.75 2.24
C LEU A 56 -1.56 -11.62 3.39
N ALA A 57 -0.68 -12.09 4.28
CA ALA A 57 -1.07 -12.91 5.43
C ALA A 57 -1.79 -12.12 6.53
N HIS A 58 -1.50 -10.84 6.69
CA HIS A 58 -1.97 -10.04 7.83
C HIS A 58 -3.12 -9.06 7.50
N HIS A 59 -3.40 -8.78 6.22
CA HIS A 59 -4.45 -7.85 5.83
C HIS A 59 -5.63 -8.57 5.15
N ALA A 60 -6.75 -8.66 5.87
CA ALA A 60 -8.02 -9.11 5.31
C ALA A 60 -8.63 -8.05 4.36
N PRO A 61 -9.39 -8.46 3.32
CA PRO A 61 -10.00 -7.54 2.35
C PRO A 61 -10.80 -6.39 2.97
N ALA A 62 -11.45 -6.63 4.12
CA ALA A 62 -12.27 -5.65 4.83
C ALA A 62 -11.48 -4.48 5.46
N ARG A 63 -10.13 -4.56 5.54
CA ARG A 63 -9.25 -3.50 6.05
C ARG A 63 -8.40 -2.85 4.94
N MET A 64 -8.73 -3.10 3.67
CA MET A 64 -7.98 -2.64 2.49
C MET A 64 -8.00 -1.11 2.28
N SER A 65 -8.80 -0.36 3.03
CA SER A 65 -8.90 1.10 2.91
C SER A 65 -7.59 1.86 3.19
N PHE A 66 -6.59 1.20 3.78
CA PHE A 66 -5.29 1.79 4.15
C PHE A 66 -4.09 1.19 3.42
N VAL A 67 -4.36 0.32 2.45
CA VAL A 67 -3.33 -0.50 1.78
C VAL A 67 -3.01 0.08 0.40
N SER A 68 -3.25 1.39 0.26
CA SER A 68 -3.22 2.16 -0.98
C SER A 68 -1.87 2.12 -1.66
N LYS A 69 -0.78 2.34 -0.93
CA LYS A 69 0.58 2.32 -1.49
C LYS A 69 1.04 0.90 -1.84
N THR A 70 0.51 -0.08 -1.13
CA THR A 70 0.92 -1.48 -1.27
C THR A 70 0.45 -2.06 -2.60
N GLY A 71 -0.73 -1.67 -3.11
CA GLY A 71 -1.19 -2.06 -4.45
C GLY A 71 -0.16 -1.73 -5.53
N TRP A 72 0.27 -0.47 -5.59
CA TRP A 72 1.32 0.00 -6.49
C TRP A 72 2.67 -0.71 -6.26
N ALA A 73 3.08 -0.86 -5.01
CA ALA A 73 4.36 -1.50 -4.67
C ALA A 73 4.42 -2.96 -5.14
N VAL A 74 3.33 -3.72 -4.96
CA VAL A 74 3.30 -5.12 -5.39
C VAL A 74 3.10 -5.28 -6.89
N LEU A 75 2.42 -4.33 -7.57
CA LEU A 75 2.36 -4.30 -9.04
C LEU A 75 3.74 -4.09 -9.67
N GLN A 76 4.60 -3.28 -9.06
CA GLN A 76 5.99 -3.18 -9.51
C GLN A 76 6.75 -4.49 -9.36
N HIS A 77 6.47 -5.26 -8.32
CA HIS A 77 7.08 -6.58 -8.15
C HIS A 77 6.53 -7.58 -9.18
N GLN A 78 5.23 -7.52 -9.46
CA GLN A 78 4.51 -8.37 -10.42
C GLN A 78 5.15 -8.34 -11.82
N THR A 79 5.63 -7.19 -12.28
CA THR A 79 6.28 -7.07 -13.60
C THR A 79 7.59 -7.86 -13.72
N HIS A 80 8.17 -8.28 -12.59
CA HIS A 80 9.41 -9.06 -12.55
C HIS A 80 9.19 -10.49 -12.10
N GLN A 81 8.24 -10.72 -11.19
CA GLN A 81 7.88 -12.04 -10.68
C GLN A 81 6.35 -12.17 -10.66
N PRO A 82 5.74 -12.59 -11.78
CA PRO A 82 4.30 -12.70 -11.87
C PRO A 82 3.73 -13.70 -10.86
N ASP A 83 2.75 -13.27 -10.07
CA ASP A 83 2.01 -14.09 -9.13
C ASP A 83 0.54 -13.71 -9.08
N ALA A 84 -0.34 -14.71 -9.24
CA ALA A 84 -1.78 -14.50 -9.30
C ALA A 84 -2.38 -13.96 -7.99
N LYS A 85 -1.84 -14.34 -6.82
CA LYS A 85 -2.30 -13.86 -5.51
C LYS A 85 -1.92 -12.39 -5.34
N VAL A 86 -0.70 -12.02 -5.72
CA VAL A 86 -0.22 -10.63 -5.67
C VAL A 86 -1.06 -9.74 -6.60
N LEU A 87 -1.29 -10.19 -7.82
CA LEU A 87 -2.12 -9.48 -8.79
C LEU A 87 -3.56 -9.33 -8.29
N SER A 88 -4.17 -10.42 -7.78
CA SER A 88 -5.53 -10.39 -7.23
C SER A 88 -5.67 -9.40 -6.08
N PHE A 89 -4.67 -9.33 -5.21
CA PHE A 89 -4.63 -8.34 -4.14
C PHE A 89 -4.57 -6.90 -4.68
N ALA A 90 -3.66 -6.62 -5.62
CA ALA A 90 -3.54 -5.29 -6.21
C ALA A 90 -4.82 -4.85 -6.93
N GLN A 91 -5.47 -5.77 -7.65
CA GLN A 91 -6.78 -5.54 -8.27
C GLN A 91 -7.85 -5.23 -7.22
N GLY A 92 -7.84 -5.90 -6.07
CA GLY A 92 -8.73 -5.61 -4.95
C GLY A 92 -8.54 -4.19 -4.39
N VAL A 93 -7.28 -3.75 -4.22
CA VAL A 93 -6.97 -2.37 -3.80
C VAL A 93 -7.51 -1.35 -4.82
N CYS A 94 -7.29 -1.59 -6.12
CA CYS A 94 -7.74 -0.67 -7.17
C CYS A 94 -9.27 -0.65 -7.31
N ARG A 95 -9.93 -1.81 -7.21
CA ARG A 95 -11.39 -1.88 -7.26
C ARG A 95 -12.02 -1.05 -6.16
N ARG A 96 -11.47 -1.09 -4.95
CA ARG A 96 -11.96 -0.28 -3.84
C ARG A 96 -11.82 1.22 -4.11
N PHE A 97 -10.73 1.65 -4.73
CA PHE A 97 -10.57 3.05 -5.15
C PHE A 97 -11.64 3.47 -6.16
N LEU A 98 -11.91 2.65 -7.17
CA LEU A 98 -12.92 2.92 -8.18
C LEU A 98 -14.34 2.95 -7.61
N GLU A 99 -14.65 2.07 -6.64
CA GLU A 99 -15.93 2.09 -5.92
C GLU A 99 -16.17 3.38 -5.14
N LEU A 100 -15.10 4.09 -4.75
CA LEU A 100 -15.15 5.34 -4.02
C LEU A 100 -15.11 6.57 -4.95
N GLN A 101 -14.85 6.37 -6.25
CA GLN A 101 -14.83 7.47 -7.21
C GLN A 101 -16.26 7.90 -7.57
N GLN A 102 -16.53 9.19 -7.42
CA GLN A 102 -17.78 9.82 -7.83
C GLN A 102 -17.80 10.10 -9.32
N SER A 103 -18.98 10.44 -9.86
CA SER A 103 -19.17 10.70 -11.30
C SER A 103 -18.39 11.91 -11.83
N ASP A 104 -17.99 12.84 -10.96
CA ASP A 104 -17.15 13.99 -11.30
C ASP A 104 -15.64 13.70 -11.19
N GLY A 105 -15.27 12.45 -10.86
CA GLY A 105 -13.88 12.02 -10.68
C GLY A 105 -13.32 12.27 -9.28
N SER A 106 -14.04 12.96 -8.40
CA SER A 106 -13.67 13.11 -6.99
C SER A 106 -13.76 11.76 -6.25
N ILE A 107 -13.06 11.63 -5.12
CA ILE A 107 -13.06 10.41 -4.31
C ILE A 107 -13.86 10.68 -3.03
N ASP A 108 -14.89 9.87 -2.79
CA ASP A 108 -15.63 9.90 -1.54
C ASP A 108 -14.78 9.30 -0.41
N VAL A 109 -14.16 10.20 0.35
CA VAL A 109 -13.38 9.83 1.53
C VAL A 109 -14.20 9.74 2.82
N SER A 110 -15.49 10.08 2.78
CA SER A 110 -16.35 10.10 3.98
C SER A 110 -16.63 8.69 4.54
N SER A 111 -16.63 7.68 3.67
CA SER A 111 -16.89 6.28 4.02
C SER A 111 -15.65 5.51 4.53
N PHE A 112 -14.53 6.20 4.73
CA PHE A 112 -13.31 5.56 5.19
C PHE A 112 -13.37 5.21 6.68
N PRO A 113 -13.06 3.96 7.06
CA PRO A 113 -12.92 3.58 8.46
C PRO A 113 -11.82 4.44 9.11
N GLY A 114 -12.11 5.14 10.22
CA GLY A 114 -11.13 5.98 10.91
C GLY A 114 -11.10 7.45 10.49
N LEU A 115 -11.74 7.84 9.39
CA LEU A 115 -11.88 9.24 8.95
C LEU A 115 -13.00 9.99 9.69
N ALA A 116 -13.97 9.25 10.25
CA ALA A 116 -15.04 9.78 11.10
C ALA A 116 -14.55 10.51 12.37
N GLY A 117 -13.25 10.44 12.68
CA GLY A 117 -12.63 11.04 13.87
C GLY A 117 -11.80 12.31 13.65
N GLY A 118 -11.86 12.96 12.47
CA GLY A 118 -11.07 14.17 12.21
C GLY A 118 -9.63 13.89 11.78
N VAL A 119 -9.46 12.95 10.83
CA VAL A 119 -8.15 12.70 10.22
C VAL A 119 -7.67 13.97 9.50
N PRO A 120 -6.40 14.38 9.71
CA PRO A 120 -5.86 15.58 9.07
C PRO A 120 -5.97 15.52 7.55
N ALA A 121 -6.27 16.67 6.92
CA ALA A 121 -6.37 16.79 5.47
C ALA A 121 -5.13 16.26 4.72
N THR A 122 -3.95 16.38 5.32
CA THR A 122 -2.68 15.85 4.78
C THR A 122 -2.65 14.33 4.69
N THR A 123 -3.23 13.62 5.66
CA THR A 123 -3.34 12.15 5.64
C THR A 123 -4.34 11.68 4.59
N THR A 124 -5.45 12.41 4.43
CA THR A 124 -6.42 12.17 3.35
C THR A 124 -5.75 12.31 1.99
N LEU A 125 -5.04 13.42 1.76
CA LEU A 125 -4.32 13.69 0.52
C LEU A 125 -3.28 12.60 0.18
N ALA A 126 -2.46 12.22 1.16
CA ALA A 126 -1.47 11.16 1.00
C ALA A 126 -2.11 9.81 0.61
N THR A 127 -3.24 9.47 1.24
CA THR A 127 -3.95 8.23 0.94
C THR A 127 -4.54 8.22 -0.47
N THR A 128 -5.16 9.32 -0.89
CA THR A 128 -5.71 9.47 -2.26
C THR A 128 -4.61 9.43 -3.33
N TYR A 129 -3.44 10.00 -3.06
CA TYR A 129 -2.28 9.91 -3.93
C TYR A 129 -1.84 8.46 -4.15
N ASP A 130 -1.67 7.69 -3.08
CA ASP A 130 -1.23 6.30 -3.15
C ASP A 130 -2.21 5.40 -3.92
N TRP A 131 -3.51 5.66 -3.83
CA TRP A 131 -4.50 4.93 -4.64
C TRP A 131 -4.45 5.29 -6.11
N THR A 132 -4.28 6.57 -6.42
CA THR A 132 -4.10 7.03 -7.80
C THR A 132 -2.90 6.33 -8.44
N LEU A 133 -1.78 6.18 -7.72
CA LEU A 133 -0.62 5.43 -8.19
C LEU A 133 -0.93 3.96 -8.47
N SER A 134 -1.68 3.30 -7.59
CA SER A 134 -2.09 1.90 -7.78
C SER A 134 -2.99 1.73 -9.00
N ALA A 135 -4.00 2.59 -9.14
CA ALA A 135 -4.92 2.58 -10.28
C ALA A 135 -4.19 2.82 -11.60
N LEU A 136 -3.27 3.79 -11.64
CA LEU A 136 -2.45 4.07 -12.82
C LEU A 136 -1.53 2.89 -13.17
N ALA A 137 -0.89 2.26 -12.18
CA ALA A 137 -0.04 1.10 -12.41
C ALA A 137 -0.84 -0.09 -12.97
N LEU A 138 -2.08 -0.30 -12.50
CA LEU A 138 -2.95 -1.33 -13.03
C LEU A 138 -3.39 -1.03 -14.47
N ALA A 139 -3.77 0.23 -14.74
CA ALA A 139 -4.23 0.66 -16.07
C ALA A 139 -3.13 0.58 -17.15
N ASN A 140 -1.87 0.83 -16.77
CA ASN A 140 -0.72 0.77 -17.67
C ASN A 140 -0.21 -0.66 -17.95
N GLY A 141 -0.94 -1.71 -17.55
CA GLY A 141 -0.51 -3.08 -17.79
C GLY A 141 0.62 -3.53 -16.86
N GLY A 142 0.63 -3.09 -15.60
CA GLY A 142 1.49 -3.66 -14.55
C GLY A 142 1.15 -5.12 -14.17
N ALA A 143 0.53 -5.86 -15.09
CA ALA A 143 0.13 -7.27 -15.01
C ALA A 143 0.59 -8.00 -16.28
#